data_AF-A0A923FTL3-F1
#
_entry.id   AF-A0A923FTL3-F1
#
_cell.length_a   1.000
_cell.length_b   1.000
_cell.length_c   1.000
_cell.angle_alpha   90.00
_cell.angle_beta   90.00
_cell.angle_gamma   90.00
#
_symmetry.space_group_name_H-M   'P 1'
#
loop_
_entity.id
_entity.type
_entity.pdbx_description
1 polymer ?
#
loop_
_entity_poly.entity_id
_entity_poly.type
_entity_poly.pdbx_seq_one_letter_code
_entity_poly.pdbx_strand_id
1 'polypeptide(L)'
;GGLSGVRVLHWESASPTGENDCYRYSIADHLGSVGLELAQDGRVISREHFYPFGETAYLAGSDATEVSYKTVRYSGKERDATGLYYYGFRYYVPWLQRWVNPDPVGVVDGLNLYWMTRNNPVSFIDDDGAITKKLSNGLWNPVIAVGAERDIPGAERADTGAFQRNVPAVATTTNIHNALTETELNKVEITTQLLNTARNVSSELNNRQGGAKLLFTMEKFSYSGAGSGTFNALKVLEGPWDIPEKNNAILAFWAPQGGYVDIPVDPGRSHPDYVFTPGFSGCSLTVDQLNDNVLRVRHVQGGKENAEYNDLADSEHGFGLGAVMGYKDYGYALGAKGQQEEVTTAFAFMKFDQEAQAWKIIYQTTQGTASIEKYTPDRKVSLFNRSNASVTVFSKMRVRKVQSMRVHVTNQ
;
A
#
# COMPACT_ATOMS: atom_id res chain seq x y z
N GLY A 1 -14.35 8.67 1.18
CA GLY A 1 -15.46 9.59 1.49
C GLY A 1 -16.65 8.79 1.98
N GLY A 2 -17.44 9.36 2.88
CA GLY A 2 -18.63 8.75 3.46
C GLY A 2 -19.75 9.77 3.67
N LEU A 3 -20.94 9.31 4.05
CA LEU A 3 -22.01 10.21 4.49
C LEU A 3 -21.52 10.99 5.72
N SER A 4 -21.45 12.31 5.58
CA SER A 4 -20.79 13.20 6.55
C SER A 4 -21.77 14.10 7.31
N GLY A 5 -22.98 14.27 6.79
CA GLY A 5 -24.01 15.06 7.44
C GLY A 5 -25.33 15.03 6.67
N VAL A 6 -26.40 15.39 7.37
CA VAL A 6 -27.74 15.56 6.80
C VAL A 6 -28.26 16.93 7.23
N ARG A 7 -28.83 17.67 6.28
CA ARG A 7 -29.52 18.95 6.52
C ARG A 7 -30.96 18.84 6.03
N VAL A 8 -31.87 19.53 6.69
CA VAL A 8 -33.26 19.68 6.26
C VAL A 8 -33.51 21.16 6.05
N LEU A 9 -34.00 21.51 4.85
CA LEU A 9 -34.47 22.87 4.58
C LEU A 9 -35.97 22.93 4.88
N HIS A 10 -36.31 23.68 5.92
CA HIS A 10 -37.70 23.96 6.31
C HIS A 10 -37.99 25.46 6.17
N TRP A 11 -39.06 25.79 5.46
CA TRP A 11 -39.59 27.14 5.36
C TRP A 11 -40.85 27.27 6.20
N GLU A 12 -40.88 28.27 7.08
CA GLU A 12 -42.11 28.66 7.81
C GLU A 12 -43.11 29.40 6.91
N SER A 13 -42.61 29.95 5.79
CA SER A 13 -43.38 30.54 4.69
C SER A 13 -43.50 29.57 3.51
N ALA A 14 -44.14 30.01 2.42
CA ALA A 14 -44.16 29.24 1.18
C ALA A 14 -42.73 28.93 0.70
N SER A 15 -42.48 27.66 0.34
CA SER A 15 -41.18 27.22 -0.17
C SER A 15 -40.93 27.73 -1.60
N PRO A 16 -39.69 28.15 -1.93
CA PRO A 16 -39.30 28.55 -3.28
C PRO A 16 -39.42 27.45 -4.33
N THR A 17 -39.29 26.18 -3.92
CA THR A 17 -39.38 25.02 -4.81
C THR A 17 -40.77 24.38 -4.77
N GLY A 18 -41.69 24.90 -3.94
CA GLY A 18 -43.00 24.31 -3.68
C GLY A 18 -42.95 23.11 -2.73
N GLU A 19 -41.77 22.59 -2.40
CA GLU A 19 -41.56 21.49 -1.46
C GLU A 19 -40.93 21.99 -0.17
N ASN A 20 -41.45 21.54 0.97
CA ASN A 20 -40.89 21.84 2.28
C ASN A 20 -40.18 20.60 2.85
N ASP A 21 -39.42 20.77 3.93
CA ASP A 21 -38.70 19.68 4.59
C ASP A 21 -37.75 18.92 3.66
N CYS A 22 -37.04 19.64 2.79
CA CYS A 22 -36.15 19.03 1.79
C CYS A 22 -34.86 18.53 2.45
N TYR A 23 -34.65 17.20 2.43
CA TYR A 23 -33.43 16.57 2.95
C TYR A 23 -32.26 16.69 1.98
N ARG A 24 -31.07 17.00 2.52
CA ARG A 24 -29.81 17.08 1.80
C ARG A 24 -28.75 16.26 2.51
N TYR A 25 -28.30 15.20 1.85
CA TYR A 25 -27.28 14.28 2.34
C TYR A 25 -25.92 14.70 1.79
N SER A 26 -24.99 15.07 2.68
CA SER A 26 -23.65 15.52 2.33
C SER A 26 -22.66 14.37 2.31
N ILE A 27 -21.96 14.18 1.20
CA ILE A 27 -20.88 13.20 1.05
C ILE A 27 -19.56 13.97 0.96
N ALA A 28 -18.68 13.73 1.92
CA ALA A 28 -17.42 14.44 2.05
C ALA A 28 -16.20 13.58 1.73
N ASP A 29 -15.10 14.25 1.36
CA ASP A 29 -13.77 13.66 1.22
C ASP A 29 -13.10 13.41 2.58
N HIS A 30 -11.81 13.07 2.57
CA HIS A 30 -11.04 12.76 3.78
C HIS A 30 -10.74 14.00 4.64
N LEU A 31 -10.91 15.22 4.11
CA LEU A 31 -10.79 16.50 4.84
C LEU A 31 -12.14 16.97 5.39
N GLY A 32 -13.24 16.26 5.09
CA GLY A 32 -14.58 16.73 5.38
C GLY A 32 -15.11 17.75 4.36
N SER A 33 -14.45 17.94 3.21
CA SER A 33 -14.95 18.82 2.15
C SER A 33 -16.15 18.18 1.45
N VAL A 34 -17.27 18.90 1.39
CA VAL A 34 -18.53 18.39 0.83
C VAL A 34 -18.51 18.45 -0.70
N GLY A 35 -18.11 17.34 -1.33
CA GLY A 35 -18.00 17.23 -2.77
C GLY A 35 -19.30 16.84 -3.49
N LEU A 36 -20.26 16.24 -2.78
CA LEU A 36 -21.53 15.78 -3.36
C LEU A 36 -22.67 15.97 -2.37
N GLU A 37 -23.80 16.50 -2.84
CA GLU A 37 -25.06 16.54 -2.10
C GLU A 37 -26.14 15.75 -2.84
N LEU A 38 -26.86 14.90 -2.11
CA LEU A 38 -27.98 14.10 -2.61
C LEU A 38 -29.30 14.52 -1.95
N ALA A 39 -30.39 14.43 -2.71
CA ALA A 39 -31.76 14.55 -2.20
C ALA A 39 -32.23 13.24 -1.55
N GLN A 40 -33.42 13.25 -0.97
CA GLN A 40 -34.01 12.09 -0.28
C GLN A 40 -34.19 10.86 -1.18
N ASP A 41 -34.45 11.06 -2.47
CA ASP A 41 -34.59 10.02 -3.48
C ASP A 41 -33.23 9.56 -4.07
N GLY A 42 -32.11 10.10 -3.57
CA GLY A 42 -30.76 9.82 -4.07
C GLY A 42 -30.39 10.62 -5.33
N ARG A 43 -31.24 11.52 -5.81
CA ARG A 43 -30.90 12.43 -6.92
C ARG A 43 -29.76 13.35 -6.52
N VAL A 44 -28.85 13.62 -7.45
CA VAL A 44 -27.75 14.58 -7.24
C VAL A 44 -28.30 16.00 -7.23
N ILE A 45 -28.07 16.72 -6.15
CA ILE A 45 -28.37 18.15 -6.04
C ILE A 45 -27.17 18.97 -6.54
N SER A 46 -25.98 18.70 -5.98
CA SER A 46 -24.76 19.42 -6.34
C SER A 46 -23.52 18.53 -6.36
N ARG A 47 -22.56 18.83 -7.23
CA ARG A 47 -21.18 18.34 -7.21
C ARG A 47 -20.22 19.51 -7.16
N GLU A 48 -19.25 19.44 -6.26
CA GLU A 48 -18.23 20.47 -6.09
C GLU A 48 -16.85 19.82 -5.96
N HIS A 49 -15.86 20.37 -6.66
CA HIS A 49 -14.46 19.99 -6.53
C HIS A 49 -13.65 21.21 -6.09
N PHE A 50 -12.67 20.96 -5.22
CA PHE A 50 -11.83 22.00 -4.62
C PHE A 50 -10.40 21.87 -5.12
N TYR A 51 -9.73 23.00 -5.32
CA TYR A 51 -8.27 23.06 -5.30
C TYR A 51 -7.74 22.70 -3.90
N PRO A 52 -6.45 22.32 -3.76
CA PRO A 52 -5.92 21.86 -2.47
C PRO A 52 -6.17 22.82 -1.31
N PHE A 53 -6.15 24.13 -1.55
CA PHE A 53 -6.35 25.18 -0.53
C PHE A 53 -7.81 25.65 -0.42
N GLY A 54 -8.77 24.91 -0.96
CA GLY A 54 -10.20 25.09 -0.68
C GLY A 54 -10.96 26.08 -1.56
N GLU A 55 -10.30 26.66 -2.57
CA GLU A 55 -11.01 27.37 -3.63
C GLU A 55 -11.77 26.38 -4.52
N THR A 56 -13.00 26.72 -4.90
CA THR A 56 -13.84 25.87 -5.75
C THR A 56 -13.27 25.83 -7.18
N ALA A 57 -12.80 24.66 -7.60
CA ALA A 57 -12.33 24.42 -8.96
C ALA A 57 -13.51 24.19 -9.93
N TYR A 58 -14.56 23.54 -9.44
CA TYR A 58 -15.76 23.22 -10.22
C TYR A 58 -16.97 23.10 -9.31
N LEU A 59 -18.12 23.65 -9.72
CA LEU A 59 -19.41 23.48 -9.06
C LEU A 59 -20.50 23.29 -10.12
N ALA A 60 -21.31 22.25 -9.96
CA ALA A 60 -22.45 21.99 -10.84
C ALA A 60 -23.65 21.43 -10.08
N GLY A 61 -24.84 21.68 -10.62
CA GLY A 61 -26.13 21.15 -10.18
C GLY A 61 -27.21 21.49 -11.20
N SER A 62 -28.28 20.70 -11.27
CA SER A 62 -29.34 20.88 -12.27
C SER A 62 -30.30 22.03 -11.96
N ASP A 63 -30.41 22.43 -10.69
CA ASP A 63 -31.26 23.53 -10.24
C ASP A 63 -30.40 24.55 -9.46
N ALA A 64 -30.30 25.77 -9.99
CA ALA A 64 -29.53 26.84 -9.37
C ALA A 64 -30.08 27.25 -7.99
N THR A 65 -31.39 27.12 -7.78
CA THR A 65 -32.07 27.40 -6.50
C THR A 65 -31.61 26.39 -5.44
N GLU A 66 -31.65 25.09 -5.75
CA GLU A 66 -31.17 24.05 -4.81
C GLU A 66 -29.67 24.22 -4.50
N VAL A 67 -28.85 24.52 -5.51
CA VAL A 67 -27.41 24.77 -5.34
C VAL A 67 -27.16 25.98 -4.43
N SER A 68 -27.98 27.04 -4.53
CA SER A 68 -27.81 28.27 -3.74
C SER A 68 -27.86 28.06 -2.23
N TYR A 69 -28.57 27.03 -1.76
CA TYR A 69 -28.66 26.69 -0.33
C TYR A 69 -27.44 25.93 0.22
N LYS A 70 -26.39 25.71 -0.58
CA LYS A 70 -25.15 25.05 -0.14
C LYS A 70 -24.19 26.05 0.51
N THR A 71 -24.16 26.07 1.85
CA THR A 71 -23.29 26.95 2.64
C THR A 71 -22.01 26.27 3.12
N VAL A 72 -22.07 24.99 3.51
CA VAL A 72 -20.89 24.23 3.96
C VAL A 72 -20.23 23.50 2.81
N ARG A 73 -18.92 23.69 2.68
CA ARG A 73 -18.13 23.32 1.50
C ARG A 73 -16.80 22.71 1.91
N TYR A 74 -15.69 23.41 1.73
CA TYR A 74 -14.34 22.94 2.03
C TYR A 74 -14.11 22.72 3.52
N SER A 75 -13.43 21.62 3.88
CA SER A 75 -13.13 21.23 5.28
C SER A 75 -14.34 21.25 6.23
N GLY A 76 -15.54 21.03 5.70
CA GLY A 76 -16.78 21.08 6.47
C GLY A 76 -17.13 22.48 7.01
N LYS A 77 -16.51 23.55 6.48
CA LYS A 77 -16.72 24.93 6.92
C LYS A 77 -17.70 25.69 6.05
N GLU A 78 -18.37 26.65 6.65
CA GLU A 78 -19.26 27.56 5.95
C GLU A 78 -18.45 28.56 5.13
N ARG A 79 -18.78 28.67 3.84
CA ARG A 79 -18.31 29.74 2.97
C ARG A 79 -19.34 30.85 2.96
N ASP A 80 -18.98 32.00 3.52
CA ASP A 80 -19.90 33.13 3.60
C ASP A 80 -20.02 33.86 2.25
N ALA A 81 -20.88 34.90 2.22
CA ALA A 81 -21.11 35.70 1.02
C ALA A 81 -19.88 36.50 0.54
N THR A 82 -18.90 36.74 1.43
CA THR A 82 -17.63 37.40 1.08
C THR A 82 -16.66 36.43 0.38
N GLY A 83 -16.97 35.12 0.43
CA GLY A 83 -16.15 34.05 -0.10
C GLY A 83 -15.13 33.49 0.91
N LEU A 84 -15.08 34.06 2.12
CA LEU A 84 -14.24 33.59 3.21
C LEU A 84 -14.86 32.35 3.85
N TYR A 85 -14.01 31.50 4.39
CA TYR A 85 -14.45 30.38 5.22
C TYR A 85 -14.37 30.75 6.70
N TYR A 86 -15.46 30.56 7.43
CA TYR A 86 -15.49 30.74 8.87
C TYR A 86 -15.10 29.43 9.57
N TYR A 87 -13.96 29.43 10.26
CA TYR A 87 -13.47 28.25 10.99
C TYR A 87 -13.82 28.30 12.48
N GLY A 88 -14.20 29.45 13.03
CA GLY A 88 -14.44 29.64 14.46
C GLY A 88 -13.62 30.83 14.97
N PHE A 89 -12.36 30.58 15.33
CA PHE A 89 -11.45 31.64 15.79
C PHE A 89 -10.92 32.53 14.66
N ARG A 90 -10.86 32.02 13.44
CA ARG A 90 -10.31 32.74 12.28
C ARG A 90 -11.21 32.61 11.05
N TYR A 91 -11.15 33.64 10.23
CA TYR A 91 -11.60 33.57 8.84
C TYR A 91 -10.42 33.19 7.93
N TYR A 92 -10.69 32.31 6.96
CA TYR A 92 -9.72 31.82 6.00
C TYR A 92 -10.01 32.35 4.59
N VAL A 93 -8.93 32.73 3.88
CA VAL A 93 -8.99 33.27 2.53
C VAL A 93 -8.48 32.21 1.54
N PRO A 94 -9.36 31.44 0.86
CA PRO A 94 -8.93 30.31 0.04
C PRO A 94 -8.06 30.72 -1.16
N TRP A 95 -8.36 31.85 -1.80
CA TRP A 95 -7.58 32.37 -2.95
C TRP A 95 -6.22 32.96 -2.56
N LEU A 96 -6.00 33.29 -1.28
CA LEU A 96 -4.69 33.72 -0.76
C LEU A 96 -3.96 32.62 0.03
N GLN A 97 -4.62 31.48 0.22
CA GLN A 97 -4.09 30.29 0.91
C GLN A 97 -3.61 30.59 2.34
N ARG A 98 -4.29 31.50 3.04
CA ARG A 98 -3.86 31.99 4.36
C ARG A 98 -5.02 32.50 5.22
N TRP A 99 -4.77 32.61 6.51
CA TRP A 99 -5.68 33.21 7.48
C TRP A 99 -5.76 34.74 7.32
N VAL A 100 -6.92 35.32 7.65
CA VAL A 100 -7.13 36.78 7.66
C VAL A 100 -6.35 37.46 8.79
N ASN A 101 -6.27 36.80 9.95
CA ASN A 101 -5.62 37.32 11.16
C ASN A 101 -4.57 36.34 11.73
N PRO A 102 -3.62 36.83 12.56
CA PRO A 102 -2.66 35.98 13.24
C PRO A 102 -3.32 34.89 14.08
N ASP A 103 -2.63 33.77 14.22
CA ASP A 103 -3.01 32.65 15.08
C ASP A 103 -3.26 33.09 16.54
N PRO A 104 -4.47 32.86 17.10
CA PRO A 104 -4.79 33.24 18.47
C PRO A 104 -3.98 32.48 19.54
N VAL A 105 -3.45 31.29 19.22
CA VAL A 105 -2.62 30.51 20.17
C VAL A 105 -1.12 30.74 19.97
N GLY A 106 -0.75 31.68 19.08
CA GLY A 106 0.64 32.09 18.86
C GLY A 106 1.44 31.04 18.08
N VAL A 107 2.68 30.80 18.50
CA VAL A 107 3.67 30.04 17.70
C VAL A 107 3.56 28.52 17.82
N VAL A 108 2.42 27.99 18.29
CA VAL A 108 2.20 26.54 18.47
C VAL A 108 2.35 25.78 17.15
N ASP A 109 1.84 26.36 16.06
CA ASP A 109 1.97 25.82 14.70
C ASP A 109 3.15 26.39 13.91
N GLY A 110 4.10 27.02 14.60
CA GLY A 110 5.31 27.60 14.04
C GLY A 110 5.27 29.14 13.98
N LEU A 111 6.37 29.71 13.47
CA LEU A 111 6.60 31.16 13.54
C LEU A 111 5.73 31.99 12.59
N ASN A 112 5.19 31.38 11.53
CA ASN A 112 4.29 32.06 10.61
C ASN A 112 2.85 31.96 11.11
N LEU A 113 2.35 33.04 11.70
CA LEU A 113 1.00 33.06 12.30
C LEU A 113 -0.15 33.12 11.28
N TYR A 114 0.15 33.13 9.98
CA TYR A 114 -0.85 33.28 8.90
C TYR A 114 -1.00 32.05 8.00
N TRP A 115 -0.09 31.07 8.06
CA TRP A 115 -0.15 29.93 7.16
C TRP A 115 -1.29 28.96 7.50
N MET A 116 -1.90 28.39 6.47
CA MET A 116 -2.94 27.37 6.61
C MET A 116 -2.29 26.00 6.64
N THR A 117 -2.60 25.18 7.65
CA THR A 117 -2.28 23.75 7.71
C THR A 117 -0.82 23.39 7.37
N ARG A 118 0.13 24.25 7.77
CA ARG A 118 1.56 24.10 7.46
C ARG A 118 1.86 23.94 5.97
N ASN A 119 1.05 24.58 5.12
CA ASN A 119 1.05 24.46 3.66
C ASN A 119 0.80 23.04 3.11
N ASN A 120 0.26 22.12 3.91
CA ASN A 120 -0.15 20.78 3.47
C ASN A 120 -1.64 20.55 3.80
N PRO A 121 -2.56 21.22 3.08
CA PRO A 121 -4.00 21.13 3.31
C PRO A 121 -4.61 19.78 2.89
N VAL A 122 -3.82 18.86 2.35
CA VAL A 122 -4.26 17.52 1.98
C VAL A 122 -4.11 16.54 3.14
N SER A 123 -3.10 16.73 4.00
CA SER A 123 -2.76 15.79 5.08
C SER A 123 -3.06 16.35 6.47
N PHE A 124 -3.29 17.65 6.56
CA PHE A 124 -3.60 18.36 7.78
C PHE A 124 -4.92 19.11 7.67
N ILE A 125 -5.61 19.23 8.80
CA ILE A 125 -6.86 19.96 8.96
C ILE A 125 -6.71 20.96 10.10
N ASP A 126 -7.40 22.09 10.01
CA ASP A 126 -7.61 22.99 11.16
C ASP A 126 -9.12 22.98 11.46
N ASP A 127 -9.49 22.53 12.66
CA ASP A 127 -10.90 22.34 13.03
C ASP A 127 -11.57 23.64 13.48
N ASP A 128 -10.83 24.61 13.98
CA ASP A 128 -11.39 25.78 14.64
C ASP A 128 -10.68 27.10 14.25
N GLY A 129 -9.62 27.01 13.46
CA GLY A 129 -8.76 28.13 13.16
C GLY A 129 -7.80 28.44 14.30
N ALA A 130 -7.39 27.47 15.11
CA ALA A 130 -6.39 27.67 16.15
C ALA A 130 -5.26 26.62 16.13
N ILE A 131 -5.57 25.36 15.87
CA ILE A 131 -4.54 24.30 15.88
C ILE A 131 -4.71 23.38 14.67
N THR A 132 -3.63 23.29 13.90
CA THR A 132 -3.43 22.34 12.82
C THR A 132 -3.26 20.95 13.41
N LYS A 133 -4.11 20.03 12.97
CA LYS A 133 -4.07 18.61 13.32
C LYS A 133 -3.72 17.78 12.09
N LYS A 134 -2.87 16.78 12.27
CA LYS A 134 -2.66 15.75 11.23
C LYS A 134 -3.92 14.88 11.17
N LEU A 135 -4.41 14.61 9.97
CA LEU A 135 -5.57 13.73 9.81
C LEU A 135 -5.24 12.30 10.26
N SER A 136 -6.15 11.70 11.03
CA SER A 136 -6.01 10.33 11.53
C SER A 136 -6.36 9.24 10.51
N ASN A 137 -7.05 9.60 9.42
CA ASN A 137 -7.71 8.68 8.49
C ASN A 137 -6.83 8.07 7.38
N GLY A 138 -5.52 7.92 7.64
CA GLY A 138 -4.74 6.91 6.92
C GLY A 138 -4.25 7.28 5.53
N LEU A 139 -4.22 8.56 5.14
CA LEU A 139 -3.37 8.95 4.00
C LEU A 139 -1.87 8.90 4.34
N TRP A 140 -1.52 8.95 5.63
CA TRP A 140 -0.14 8.83 6.14
C TRP A 140 -0.05 8.32 7.58
N ASN A 141 -1.17 7.94 8.21
CA ASN A 141 -1.15 7.45 9.59
C ASN A 141 -0.55 6.04 9.62
N PRO A 142 0.53 5.78 10.37
CA PRO A 142 1.22 4.49 10.36
C PRO A 142 0.47 3.44 11.19
N VAL A 143 -0.76 3.13 10.77
CA VAL A 143 -1.59 2.09 11.37
C VAL A 143 -2.02 1.12 10.28
N ILE A 144 -1.76 -0.16 10.51
CA ILE A 144 -2.20 -1.27 9.66
C ILE A 144 -3.19 -2.16 10.43
N ALA A 145 -4.10 -2.80 9.68
CA ALA A 145 -5.16 -3.63 10.24
C ALA A 145 -4.61 -4.82 11.05
N VAL A 146 -5.24 -5.12 12.19
CA VAL A 146 -4.81 -6.18 13.12
C VAL A 146 -5.89 -7.22 13.40
N GLY A 147 -5.47 -8.46 13.66
CA GLY A 147 -6.39 -9.54 14.04
C GLY A 147 -7.62 -9.63 13.13
N ALA A 148 -8.81 -9.60 13.74
CA ALA A 148 -10.10 -9.70 13.03
C ALA A 148 -10.37 -8.56 12.04
N GLU A 149 -9.70 -7.40 12.17
CA GLU A 149 -9.82 -6.32 11.18
C GLU A 149 -9.29 -6.74 9.82
N ARG A 150 -8.43 -7.77 9.76
CA ARG A 150 -7.87 -8.31 8.52
C ARG A 150 -8.80 -9.30 7.81
N ASP A 151 -9.88 -9.71 8.48
CA ASP A 151 -10.76 -10.75 7.99
C ASP A 151 -11.85 -10.21 7.06
N ILE A 152 -12.25 -11.01 6.06
CA ILE A 152 -13.44 -10.76 5.25
C ILE A 152 -14.52 -11.76 5.69
N PRO A 153 -15.62 -11.30 6.31
CA PRO A 153 -16.69 -12.19 6.74
C PRO A 153 -17.24 -13.04 5.60
N GLY A 154 -17.37 -14.35 5.83
CA GLY A 154 -17.87 -15.29 4.84
C GLY A 154 -16.87 -15.71 3.75
N ALA A 155 -15.60 -15.32 3.86
CA ALA A 155 -14.56 -15.85 2.99
C ALA A 155 -14.32 -17.35 3.26
N GLU A 156 -14.24 -18.14 2.20
CA GLU A 156 -13.95 -19.57 2.27
C GLU A 156 -12.47 -19.82 2.00
N ARG A 157 -11.85 -20.82 2.63
CA ARG A 157 -10.45 -21.13 2.33
C ARG A 157 -10.30 -21.66 0.90
N ALA A 158 -9.36 -21.11 0.14
CA ALA A 158 -9.09 -21.57 -1.21
C ALA A 158 -8.63 -23.03 -1.22
N ASP A 159 -9.26 -23.85 -2.05
CA ASP A 159 -8.91 -25.26 -2.21
C ASP A 159 -7.58 -25.42 -2.98
N THR A 160 -6.51 -25.78 -2.26
CA THR A 160 -5.20 -26.08 -2.82
C THR A 160 -5.12 -27.47 -3.45
N GLY A 161 -6.12 -28.32 -3.25
CA GLY A 161 -6.09 -29.73 -3.61
C GLY A 161 -5.12 -30.55 -2.75
N ALA A 162 -4.92 -31.81 -3.13
CA ALA A 162 -4.02 -32.72 -2.43
C ALA A 162 -2.56 -32.28 -2.58
N PHE A 163 -1.76 -32.41 -1.52
CA PHE A 163 -0.33 -32.19 -1.59
C PHE A 163 0.43 -33.51 -1.79
N GLN A 164 1.56 -33.45 -2.49
CA GLN A 164 2.49 -34.55 -2.64
C GLN A 164 3.88 -34.11 -2.16
N ARG A 165 4.50 -34.91 -1.31
CA ARG A 165 5.86 -34.68 -0.78
C ARG A 165 6.90 -35.45 -1.59
N ASN A 166 8.16 -35.06 -1.43
CA ASN A 166 9.33 -35.68 -2.04
C ASN A 166 9.22 -35.86 -3.57
N VAL A 167 8.50 -34.97 -4.25
CA VAL A 167 8.38 -35.02 -5.71
C VAL A 167 9.74 -34.68 -6.33
N PRO A 168 10.33 -35.55 -7.17
CA PRO A 168 11.59 -35.24 -7.84
C PRO A 168 11.47 -33.98 -8.71
N ALA A 169 12.44 -33.08 -8.58
CA ALA A 169 12.50 -31.85 -9.35
C ALA A 169 13.90 -31.60 -9.91
N VAL A 170 13.94 -30.85 -11.01
CA VAL A 170 15.14 -30.32 -11.63
C VAL A 170 15.11 -28.81 -11.46
N ALA A 171 16.07 -28.28 -10.70
CA ALA A 171 16.32 -26.85 -10.54
C ALA A 171 17.42 -26.41 -11.51
N THR A 172 17.15 -25.35 -12.26
CA THR A 172 18.09 -24.72 -13.18
C THR A 172 18.05 -23.21 -13.01
N THR A 173 19.21 -22.55 -13.06
CA THR A 173 19.29 -21.10 -13.02
C THR A 173 18.48 -20.48 -14.18
N THR A 174 17.69 -19.45 -13.87
CA THR A 174 16.85 -18.73 -14.85
C THR A 174 17.06 -17.22 -14.73
N ASN A 175 16.69 -16.46 -15.76
CA ASN A 175 16.88 -15.01 -15.76
C ASN A 175 15.98 -14.33 -14.72
N ILE A 176 16.57 -13.75 -13.67
CA ILE A 176 15.82 -13.08 -12.59
C ILE A 176 15.02 -11.86 -13.09
N HIS A 177 15.55 -11.08 -14.03
CA HIS A 177 14.83 -9.92 -14.58
C HIS A 177 13.59 -10.37 -15.36
N ASN A 178 13.70 -11.43 -16.17
CA ASN A 178 12.55 -11.99 -16.89
C ASN A 178 11.51 -12.57 -15.92
N ALA A 179 11.95 -13.30 -14.89
CA ALA A 179 11.08 -13.91 -13.90
C ALA A 179 10.27 -12.88 -13.08
N LEU A 180 10.79 -11.65 -12.91
CA LEU A 180 10.14 -10.56 -12.19
C LEU A 180 9.30 -9.63 -13.10
N THR A 181 9.20 -9.92 -14.40
CA THR A 181 8.27 -9.20 -15.26
C THR A 181 6.82 -9.53 -14.91
N GLU A 182 5.92 -8.56 -15.04
CA GLU A 182 4.49 -8.78 -14.76
C GLU A 182 3.90 -9.95 -15.57
N THR A 183 4.34 -10.10 -16.83
CA THR A 183 3.94 -11.22 -17.70
C THR A 183 4.31 -12.58 -17.12
N GLU A 184 5.50 -12.74 -16.55
CA GLU A 184 5.94 -14.02 -15.99
C GLU A 184 5.42 -14.23 -14.56
N LEU A 185 5.32 -13.18 -13.75
CA LEU A 185 4.69 -13.22 -12.42
C LEU A 185 3.25 -13.72 -12.49
N ASN A 186 2.51 -13.41 -13.56
CA ASN A 186 1.13 -13.90 -13.74
C ASN A 186 1.05 -15.40 -14.07
N LYS A 187 2.18 -16.04 -14.42
CA LYS A 187 2.21 -17.45 -14.88
C LYS A 187 2.90 -18.38 -13.90
N VAL A 188 4.03 -17.96 -13.36
CA VAL A 188 4.94 -18.81 -12.59
C VAL A 188 5.11 -18.20 -11.21
N GLU A 189 4.72 -18.94 -10.18
CA GLU A 189 4.92 -18.46 -8.82
C GLU A 189 6.41 -18.39 -8.46
N ILE A 190 6.77 -17.38 -7.66
CA ILE A 190 8.06 -17.28 -6.97
C ILE A 190 7.93 -17.64 -5.48
N THR A 191 8.85 -18.48 -4.97
CA THR A 191 9.03 -18.76 -3.55
C THR A 191 10.37 -18.21 -3.05
N THR A 192 10.49 -17.96 -1.74
CA THR A 192 11.73 -17.45 -1.10
C THR A 192 12.44 -18.50 -0.25
N GLN A 193 12.06 -19.77 -0.36
CA GLN A 193 12.59 -20.81 0.53
C GLN A 193 14.09 -21.08 0.39
N LEU A 194 14.71 -20.77 -0.77
CA LEU A 194 16.16 -20.89 -0.92
C LEU A 194 16.94 -19.86 -0.09
N LEU A 195 16.31 -18.78 0.38
CA LEU A 195 16.93 -17.85 1.31
C LEU A 195 17.33 -18.54 2.63
N ASN A 196 16.53 -19.53 3.08
CA ASN A 196 16.80 -20.28 4.30
C ASN A 196 18.02 -21.23 4.18
N THR A 197 18.49 -21.48 2.96
CA THR A 197 19.66 -22.31 2.70
C THR A 197 20.97 -21.53 2.67
N ALA A 198 20.91 -20.19 2.61
CA ALA A 198 22.08 -19.34 2.51
C ALA A 198 22.76 -19.15 3.89
N ARG A 199 23.70 -20.04 4.22
CA ARG A 199 24.36 -20.09 5.53
C ARG A 199 25.41 -18.99 5.70
N ASN A 200 26.13 -18.64 4.64
CA ASN A 200 27.25 -17.69 4.69
C ASN A 200 26.80 -16.24 4.85
N VAL A 201 25.56 -15.92 4.47
CA VAL A 201 24.95 -14.58 4.60
C VAL A 201 23.82 -14.56 5.64
N SER A 202 23.83 -15.53 6.56
CA SER A 202 22.73 -15.69 7.53
C SER A 202 22.64 -14.53 8.52
N SER A 203 23.76 -13.87 8.85
CA SER A 203 23.77 -12.65 9.66
C SER A 203 23.04 -11.50 8.97
N GLU A 204 23.31 -11.29 7.69
CA GLU A 204 22.75 -10.25 6.84
C GLU A 204 21.25 -10.49 6.62
N LEU A 205 20.87 -11.75 6.37
CA LEU A 205 19.47 -12.13 6.22
C LEU A 205 18.64 -11.92 7.48
N ASN A 206 19.28 -11.97 8.67
CA ASN A 206 18.63 -11.79 9.96
C ASN A 206 18.85 -10.41 10.58
N ASN A 207 19.50 -9.46 9.89
CA ASN A 207 19.78 -8.14 10.43
C ASN A 207 18.53 -7.25 10.51
N ARG A 208 17.73 -7.40 11.58
CA ARG A 208 16.45 -6.70 11.75
C ARG A 208 16.55 -5.17 11.84
N GLN A 209 17.75 -4.63 12.11
CA GLN A 209 17.98 -3.19 12.22
C GLN A 209 18.82 -2.72 11.03
N GLY A 210 18.13 -2.32 9.95
CA GLY A 210 18.77 -1.77 8.75
C GLY A 210 19.01 -2.77 7.62
N GLY A 211 18.68 -4.06 7.81
CA GLY A 211 18.67 -5.04 6.72
C GLY A 211 20.06 -5.28 6.12
N ALA A 212 20.09 -5.49 4.80
CA ALA A 212 21.34 -5.69 4.07
C ALA A 212 21.23 -5.28 2.60
N LYS A 213 22.37 -5.28 1.89
CA LYS A 213 22.42 -5.29 0.43
C LYS A 213 23.01 -6.61 -0.02
N LEU A 214 22.27 -7.39 -0.80
CA LEU A 214 22.64 -8.75 -1.20
C LEU A 214 22.45 -8.91 -2.71
N LEU A 215 23.18 -9.87 -3.27
CA LEU A 215 23.07 -10.23 -4.68
C LEU A 215 22.13 -11.43 -4.81
N PHE A 216 21.06 -11.26 -5.59
CA PHE A 216 20.00 -12.26 -5.75
C PHE A 216 20.00 -12.85 -7.16
N THR A 217 19.74 -14.14 -7.24
CA THR A 217 19.51 -14.90 -8.47
C THR A 217 18.19 -15.65 -8.38
N MET A 218 17.79 -16.30 -9.48
CA MET A 218 16.56 -17.06 -9.56
C MET A 218 16.84 -18.48 -10.06
N GLU A 219 16.27 -19.47 -9.38
CA GLU A 219 16.28 -20.87 -9.79
C GLU A 219 14.88 -21.27 -10.24
N LYS A 220 14.76 -21.85 -11.42
CA LYS A 220 13.51 -22.44 -11.92
C LYS A 220 13.48 -23.93 -11.59
N PHE A 221 12.47 -24.35 -10.83
CA PHE A 221 12.22 -25.73 -10.49
C PHE A 221 11.18 -26.29 -11.46
N SER A 222 11.51 -27.41 -12.09
CA SER A 222 10.61 -28.19 -12.94
C SER A 222 10.43 -29.57 -12.33
N TYR A 223 9.19 -30.01 -12.15
CA TYR A 223 8.89 -31.31 -11.59
C TYR A 223 7.96 -32.09 -12.52
N SER A 224 8.16 -33.40 -12.58
CA SER A 224 7.32 -34.33 -13.31
C SER A 224 7.11 -35.59 -12.46
N GLY A 225 5.85 -35.98 -12.29
CA GLY A 225 5.44 -37.02 -11.35
C GLY A 225 3.92 -37.17 -11.32
N ALA A 226 3.29 -37.16 -10.13
CA ALA A 226 1.81 -37.19 -10.02
C ALA A 226 1.14 -35.84 -10.39
N GLY A 227 1.95 -34.85 -10.77
CA GLY A 227 1.59 -33.62 -11.46
C GLY A 227 2.83 -33.08 -12.18
N SER A 228 2.65 -32.30 -13.24
CA SER A 228 3.73 -31.58 -13.91
C SER A 228 3.55 -30.08 -13.72
N GLY A 229 4.64 -29.38 -13.46
CA GLY A 229 4.60 -27.94 -13.26
C GLY A 229 5.96 -27.34 -13.04
N THR A 230 5.97 -26.01 -12.92
CA THR A 230 7.16 -25.23 -12.65
C THR A 230 6.90 -24.13 -11.65
N PHE A 231 7.89 -23.80 -10.85
CA PHE A 231 7.91 -22.60 -10.01
C PHE A 231 9.32 -22.03 -9.97
N ASN A 232 9.45 -20.77 -9.58
CA ASN A 232 10.71 -20.07 -9.43
C ASN A 232 11.04 -19.91 -7.94
N ALA A 233 12.33 -19.86 -7.59
CA ALA A 233 12.79 -19.65 -6.23
C ALA A 233 13.90 -18.61 -6.17
N LEU A 234 13.69 -17.57 -5.37
CA LEU A 234 14.66 -16.51 -5.13
C LEU A 234 15.81 -17.06 -4.28
N LYS A 235 17.04 -16.88 -4.75
CA LYS A 235 18.27 -17.37 -4.12
C LYS A 235 19.22 -16.19 -3.86
N VAL A 236 19.99 -16.25 -2.77
CA VAL A 236 21.09 -15.31 -2.50
C VAL A 236 22.41 -15.95 -2.93
N LEU A 237 23.29 -15.17 -3.53
CA LEU A 237 24.66 -15.58 -3.83
C LEU A 237 25.55 -15.41 -2.61
N GLU A 238 26.36 -16.42 -2.30
CA GLU A 238 27.07 -16.55 -1.03
C GLU A 238 28.58 -16.30 -1.13
N GLY A 239 29.12 -16.02 -2.32
CA GLY A 239 30.54 -15.72 -2.48
C GLY A 239 30.92 -15.03 -3.80
N PRO A 240 32.11 -14.40 -3.86
CA PRO A 240 32.60 -13.66 -5.03
C PRO A 240 32.92 -14.55 -6.24
N TRP A 241 32.94 -15.87 -6.06
CA TRP A 241 33.23 -16.86 -7.10
C TRP A 241 31.98 -17.44 -7.76
N ASP A 242 30.80 -17.19 -7.18
CA ASP A 242 29.53 -17.41 -7.86
C ASP A 242 29.30 -16.20 -8.77
N ILE A 243 30.01 -16.14 -9.89
CA ILE A 243 29.81 -15.09 -10.89
C ILE A 243 28.67 -15.57 -11.81
N PRO A 244 27.42 -15.13 -11.60
CA PRO A 244 26.36 -15.40 -12.56
C PRO A 244 26.78 -14.81 -13.91
N GLU A 245 26.25 -15.33 -15.01
CA GLU A 245 26.26 -14.55 -16.25
C GLU A 245 25.76 -13.14 -15.90
N LYS A 246 26.55 -12.09 -16.20
CA LYS A 246 26.39 -10.72 -15.66
C LYS A 246 24.97 -10.15 -15.70
N ASN A 247 24.12 -10.67 -16.59
CA ASN A 247 22.74 -10.25 -16.81
C ASN A 247 21.71 -11.07 -16.02
N ASN A 248 22.13 -11.88 -15.04
CA ASN A 248 21.26 -12.78 -14.30
C ASN A 248 21.38 -12.67 -12.77
N ALA A 249 21.66 -11.47 -12.27
CA ALA A 249 21.58 -11.20 -10.85
C ALA A 249 21.16 -9.76 -10.59
N ILE A 250 20.54 -9.56 -9.43
CA ILE A 250 20.07 -8.25 -8.96
C ILE A 250 20.75 -7.96 -7.64
N LEU A 251 21.51 -6.87 -7.57
CA LEU A 251 21.87 -6.27 -6.28
C LEU A 251 20.61 -5.57 -5.76
N ALA A 252 20.15 -5.95 -4.56
CA ALA A 252 18.94 -5.40 -3.97
C ALA A 252 19.15 -5.10 -2.48
N PHE A 253 18.33 -4.18 -1.96
CA PHE A 253 18.10 -4.07 -0.53
C PHE A 253 17.33 -5.29 -0.02
N TRP A 254 17.58 -5.66 1.24
CA TRP A 254 16.92 -6.76 1.92
C TRP A 254 16.18 -6.28 3.16
N ALA A 255 14.86 -6.43 3.18
CA ALA A 255 14.00 -6.18 4.34
C ALA A 255 13.73 -7.52 5.07
N PRO A 256 14.38 -7.81 6.20
CA PRO A 256 14.26 -9.08 6.90
C PRO A 256 12.94 -9.22 7.66
N GLN A 257 12.54 -10.46 7.94
CA GLN A 257 11.33 -10.73 8.72
C GLN A 257 11.39 -10.12 10.12
N GLY A 258 10.38 -9.32 10.48
CA GLY A 258 10.30 -8.62 11.77
C GLY A 258 11.33 -7.50 11.91
N GLY A 259 11.78 -6.93 10.79
CA GLY A 259 12.77 -5.86 10.75
C GLY A 259 12.57 -4.94 9.55
N TYR A 260 13.56 -4.08 9.32
CA TYR A 260 13.46 -3.04 8.31
C TYR A 260 14.77 -2.80 7.55
N VAL A 261 14.66 -2.13 6.41
CA VAL A 261 15.78 -1.55 5.66
C VAL A 261 15.42 -0.12 5.26
N ASP A 262 16.39 0.78 5.37
CA ASP A 262 16.25 2.16 4.92
C ASP A 262 16.79 2.27 3.49
N ILE A 263 15.98 2.82 2.60
CA ILE A 263 16.26 2.98 1.17
C ILE A 263 16.10 4.46 0.79
N PRO A 264 16.81 4.94 -0.25
CA PRO A 264 16.61 6.30 -0.71
C PRO A 264 15.25 6.46 -1.38
N VAL A 265 14.64 7.65 -1.24
CA VAL A 265 13.43 8.05 -1.99
C VAL A 265 13.69 7.95 -3.50
N ASP A 266 14.85 8.40 -3.95
CA ASP A 266 15.36 8.20 -5.31
C ASP A 266 16.75 7.51 -5.26
N PRO A 267 16.86 6.25 -5.73
CA PRO A 267 18.14 5.53 -5.72
C PRO A 267 19.16 6.05 -6.74
N GLY A 268 18.73 6.82 -7.74
CA GLY A 268 19.57 7.24 -8.86
C GLY A 268 20.26 6.05 -9.54
N ARG A 269 21.55 6.19 -9.85
CA ARG A 269 22.38 5.12 -10.43
C ARG A 269 23.33 4.45 -9.42
N SER A 270 23.45 5.00 -8.22
CA SER A 270 24.43 4.60 -7.21
C SER A 270 23.89 3.61 -6.18
N HIS A 271 22.56 3.43 -6.14
CA HIS A 271 21.90 2.51 -5.22
C HIS A 271 21.12 1.44 -5.98
N PRO A 272 20.87 0.29 -5.33
CA PRO A 272 19.94 -0.71 -5.85
C PRO A 272 18.56 -0.12 -6.16
N ASP A 273 17.92 -0.61 -7.21
CA ASP A 273 16.56 -0.27 -7.61
C ASP A 273 15.54 -1.38 -7.26
N TYR A 274 15.94 -2.36 -6.45
CA TYR A 274 15.09 -3.44 -5.92
C TYR A 274 15.17 -3.55 -4.40
N VAL A 275 14.05 -3.97 -3.80
CA VAL A 275 13.98 -4.45 -2.41
C VAL A 275 13.35 -5.84 -2.40
N PHE A 276 14.04 -6.82 -1.85
CA PHE A 276 13.48 -8.14 -1.58
C PHE A 276 13.20 -8.33 -0.10
N THR A 277 12.30 -9.26 0.18
CA THR A 277 11.85 -9.59 1.53
C THR A 277 11.37 -11.05 1.57
N PRO A 278 11.20 -11.69 2.75
CA PRO A 278 10.68 -13.05 2.83
C PRO A 278 9.28 -13.20 2.23
N GLY A 279 8.87 -14.46 2.02
CA GLY A 279 7.52 -14.78 1.57
C GLY A 279 6.47 -14.35 2.60
N PHE A 280 5.26 -14.09 2.13
CA PHE A 280 4.18 -13.58 2.96
C PHE A 280 3.24 -14.69 3.36
N SER A 281 3.02 -14.87 4.66
CA SER A 281 1.93 -15.68 5.19
C SER A 281 1.41 -15.02 6.46
N GLY A 282 0.29 -14.31 6.32
CA GLY A 282 -0.21 -13.38 7.31
C GLY A 282 0.64 -12.14 7.59
N CYS A 283 1.72 -11.86 6.86
CA CYS A 283 2.59 -10.69 7.07
C CYS A 283 2.07 -9.43 6.37
N SER A 284 2.70 -8.28 6.65
CA SER A 284 2.51 -7.02 5.91
C SER A 284 3.85 -6.42 5.48
N LEU A 285 3.87 -5.71 4.35
CA LEU A 285 5.00 -4.89 3.91
C LEU A 285 4.60 -3.42 4.02
N THR A 286 5.27 -2.66 4.89
CA THR A 286 5.02 -1.23 5.06
C THR A 286 6.18 -0.42 4.53
N VAL A 287 5.89 0.77 4.01
CA VAL A 287 6.88 1.72 3.51
C VAL A 287 6.55 3.09 4.10
N ASP A 288 7.30 3.49 5.12
CA ASP A 288 7.20 4.82 5.72
C ASP A 288 8.17 5.79 5.03
N GLN A 289 7.75 7.03 4.81
CA GLN A 289 8.66 8.10 4.46
C GLN A 289 9.20 8.73 5.75
N LEU A 290 10.48 8.51 6.06
CA LEU A 290 11.09 9.05 7.27
C LEU A 290 11.37 10.56 7.13
N ASN A 291 11.80 10.98 5.95
CA ASN A 291 12.10 12.36 5.59
C ASN A 291 12.14 12.49 4.05
N ASP A 292 12.61 13.64 3.54
CA ASP A 292 12.68 13.93 2.10
C ASP A 292 13.53 12.93 1.29
N ASN A 293 14.47 12.23 1.94
CA ASN A 293 15.47 11.40 1.25
C ASN A 293 15.38 9.92 1.58
N VAL A 294 14.67 9.53 2.65
CA VAL A 294 14.71 8.16 3.17
C VAL A 294 13.31 7.59 3.30
N LEU A 295 13.13 6.40 2.73
CA LEU A 295 12.01 5.50 2.99
C LEU A 295 12.48 4.36 3.89
N ARG A 296 11.63 3.93 4.82
CA ARG A 296 11.84 2.73 5.63
C ARG A 296 10.87 1.64 5.21
N VAL A 297 11.42 0.54 4.69
CA VAL A 297 10.65 -0.64 4.29
C VAL A 297 10.69 -1.66 5.42
N ARG A 298 9.54 -2.08 5.93
CA ARG A 298 9.45 -3.07 7.01
C ARG A 298 8.67 -4.31 6.59
N HIS A 299 9.19 -5.47 6.95
CA HIS A 299 8.44 -6.73 6.88
C HIS A 299 7.86 -7.05 8.25
N VAL A 300 6.58 -6.75 8.42
CA VAL A 300 5.85 -6.91 9.67
C VAL A 300 5.30 -8.33 9.75
N GLN A 301 5.61 -9.06 10.83
CA GLN A 301 5.14 -10.42 11.00
C GLN A 301 3.64 -10.46 11.32
N GLY A 302 2.95 -11.47 10.80
CA GLY A 302 1.54 -11.68 11.13
C GLY A 302 1.30 -11.89 12.62
N GLY A 303 0.34 -11.16 13.17
CA GLY A 303 0.01 -11.17 14.60
C GLY A 303 0.95 -10.33 15.46
N LYS A 304 1.88 -9.57 14.85
CA LYS A 304 2.80 -8.66 15.52
C LYS A 304 2.69 -7.22 15.01
N GLU A 305 1.61 -6.89 14.31
CA GLU A 305 1.41 -5.58 13.69
C GLU A 305 1.56 -4.43 14.68
N ASN A 306 1.01 -4.59 15.89
CA ASN A 306 1.16 -3.59 16.94
C ASN A 306 2.62 -3.45 17.38
N ALA A 307 3.26 -4.55 17.79
CA ALA A 307 4.62 -4.54 18.33
C ALA A 307 5.70 -4.14 17.31
N GLU A 308 5.50 -4.45 16.03
CA GLU A 308 6.49 -4.23 14.96
C GLU A 308 6.16 -3.04 14.05
N TYR A 309 4.98 -2.40 14.23
CA TYR A 309 4.55 -1.25 13.44
C TYR A 309 3.67 -0.25 14.20
N ASN A 310 2.41 -0.59 14.55
CA ASN A 310 1.43 0.41 15.00
C ASN A 310 1.80 1.11 16.32
N ASP A 311 2.48 0.41 17.24
CA ASP A 311 2.85 0.94 18.56
C ASP A 311 4.28 1.49 18.59
N LEU A 312 4.95 1.60 17.43
CA LEU A 312 6.26 2.22 17.36
C LEU A 312 6.16 3.73 17.61
N ALA A 313 7.25 4.33 18.09
CA ALA A 313 7.30 5.78 18.32
C ALA A 313 7.15 6.56 17.01
N ASP A 314 6.61 7.78 17.06
CA ASP A 314 6.43 8.64 15.87
C ASP A 314 7.72 8.82 15.03
N SER A 315 8.88 8.81 15.68
CA SER A 315 10.19 8.90 15.01
C SER A 315 10.49 7.72 14.09
N GLU A 316 9.85 6.57 14.31
CA GLU A 316 9.98 5.36 13.49
C GLU A 316 9.15 5.41 12.19
N HIS A 317 8.30 6.43 12.05
CA HIS A 317 7.39 6.64 10.92
C HIS A 317 7.63 7.96 10.17
N GLY A 318 8.26 8.94 10.81
CA GLY A 318 8.63 10.22 10.19
C GLY A 318 7.43 10.98 9.58
N PHE A 319 7.45 11.21 8.27
CA PHE A 319 6.35 11.86 7.56
C PHE A 319 5.10 10.96 7.46
N GLY A 320 5.29 9.64 7.56
CA GLY A 320 4.23 8.65 7.71
C GLY A 320 4.22 7.57 6.64
N LEU A 321 3.15 6.78 6.63
CA LEU A 321 2.99 5.63 5.75
C LEU A 321 2.76 6.03 4.29
N GLY A 322 3.68 5.71 3.39
CA GLY A 322 3.59 5.98 1.95
C GLY A 322 2.99 4.84 1.13
N ALA A 323 3.10 3.59 1.59
CA ALA A 323 2.35 2.45 1.05
C ALA A 323 2.38 1.25 2.00
N VAL A 324 1.31 0.46 1.98
CA VAL A 324 1.22 -0.82 2.68
C VAL A 324 0.65 -1.88 1.76
N MET A 325 1.32 -3.03 1.70
CA MET A 325 0.71 -4.29 1.27
C MET A 325 0.39 -5.12 2.52
N GLY A 326 -0.86 -5.08 2.95
CA GLY A 326 -1.37 -5.82 4.10
C GLY A 326 -1.98 -7.15 3.71
N TYR A 327 -2.43 -7.90 4.71
CA TYR A 327 -3.05 -9.21 4.48
C TYR A 327 -4.28 -9.14 3.59
N LYS A 328 -5.12 -8.10 3.69
CA LYS A 328 -6.31 -7.99 2.82
C LYS A 328 -5.95 -7.86 1.34
N ASP A 329 -4.78 -7.31 1.02
CA ASP A 329 -4.37 -7.05 -0.35
C ASP A 329 -4.02 -8.33 -1.09
N TYR A 330 -3.34 -9.28 -0.45
CA TYR A 330 -2.96 -10.55 -1.09
C TYR A 330 -3.72 -11.76 -0.55
N GLY A 331 -4.23 -11.69 0.68
CA GLY A 331 -4.85 -12.77 1.43
C GLY A 331 -6.19 -13.25 0.87
N TYR A 332 -6.73 -12.55 -0.14
CA TYR A 332 -8.04 -12.85 -0.71
C TYR A 332 -8.05 -12.72 -2.23
N ALA A 333 -8.80 -13.62 -2.88
CA ALA A 333 -9.07 -13.58 -4.31
C ALA A 333 -10.50 -14.05 -4.60
N LEU A 334 -11.07 -13.59 -5.71
CA LEU A 334 -12.39 -14.08 -6.15
C LEU A 334 -12.27 -15.52 -6.65
N GLY A 335 -13.17 -16.38 -6.17
CA GLY A 335 -13.41 -17.73 -6.65
C GLY A 335 -14.18 -17.76 -7.96
N ALA A 336 -14.33 -18.95 -8.54
CA ALA A 336 -14.98 -19.12 -9.84
C ALA A 336 -16.48 -18.71 -9.85
N LYS A 337 -17.13 -18.68 -8.69
CA LYS A 337 -18.54 -18.25 -8.55
C LYS A 337 -18.66 -16.82 -7.99
N GLY A 338 -17.55 -16.07 -7.95
CA GLY A 338 -17.52 -14.70 -7.41
C GLY A 338 -17.50 -14.61 -5.88
N GLN A 339 -17.39 -15.74 -5.17
CA GLN A 339 -17.21 -15.75 -3.72
C GLN A 339 -15.78 -15.35 -3.31
N GLN A 340 -15.62 -14.77 -2.12
CA GLN A 340 -14.29 -14.46 -1.58
C GLN A 340 -13.60 -15.76 -1.12
N GLU A 341 -12.41 -16.01 -1.64
CA GLU A 341 -11.58 -17.13 -1.22
C GLU A 341 -10.32 -16.61 -0.52
N GLU A 342 -10.06 -17.11 0.69
CA GLU A 342 -8.84 -16.83 1.45
C GLU A 342 -7.66 -17.61 0.88
N VAL A 343 -6.59 -16.88 0.54
CA VAL A 343 -5.36 -17.39 -0.06
C VAL A 343 -4.18 -16.92 0.81
N THR A 344 -3.61 -17.82 1.59
CA THR A 344 -2.76 -17.43 2.73
C THR A 344 -1.32 -17.06 2.37
N THR A 345 -0.93 -17.11 1.09
CA THR A 345 0.48 -16.96 0.66
C THR A 345 0.66 -15.95 -0.47
N ALA A 346 1.78 -15.24 -0.43
CA ALA A 346 2.20 -14.32 -1.48
C ALA A 346 3.72 -14.18 -1.56
N PHE A 347 4.18 -13.67 -2.70
CA PHE A 347 5.52 -13.16 -2.91
C PHE A 347 5.41 -11.69 -3.25
N ALA A 348 6.27 -10.85 -2.67
CA ALA A 348 6.34 -9.43 -3.00
C ALA A 348 7.78 -8.95 -3.03
N PHE A 349 7.99 -7.89 -3.80
CA PHE A 349 9.24 -7.15 -3.87
C PHE A 349 8.92 -5.70 -4.20
N MET A 350 9.90 -4.81 -4.02
CA MET A 350 9.81 -3.45 -4.54
C MET A 350 10.75 -3.24 -5.69
N LYS A 351 10.35 -2.39 -6.63
CA LYS A 351 11.17 -1.92 -7.73
C LYS A 351 11.01 -0.42 -7.91
N PHE A 352 12.10 0.30 -8.12
CA PHE A 352 12.04 1.70 -8.52
C PHE A 352 11.72 1.80 -10.01
N ASP A 353 10.67 2.56 -10.32
CA ASP A 353 10.27 2.87 -11.68
C ASP A 353 10.93 4.19 -12.11
N GLN A 354 11.89 4.09 -13.03
CA GLN A 354 12.66 5.23 -13.53
C GLN A 354 11.80 6.20 -14.35
N GLU A 355 10.73 5.74 -15.00
CA GLU A 355 9.84 6.63 -15.78
C GLU A 355 8.89 7.37 -14.84
N ALA A 356 8.33 6.67 -13.87
CA ALA A 356 7.41 7.26 -12.90
C ALA A 356 8.11 8.01 -11.75
N GLN A 357 9.44 7.89 -11.64
CA GLN A 357 10.27 8.40 -10.54
C GLN A 357 9.68 8.03 -9.17
N ALA A 358 9.34 6.75 -9.00
CA ALA A 358 8.69 6.26 -7.79
C ALA A 358 8.97 4.78 -7.55
N TRP A 359 9.05 4.41 -6.27
CA TRP A 359 9.02 3.01 -5.84
C TRP A 359 7.63 2.41 -6.07
N LYS A 360 7.59 1.13 -6.44
CA LYS A 360 6.37 0.31 -6.51
C LYS A 360 6.57 -0.95 -5.70
N ILE A 361 5.56 -1.34 -4.92
CA ILE A 361 5.46 -2.71 -4.39
C ILE A 361 4.74 -3.54 -5.45
N ILE A 362 5.34 -4.66 -5.84
CA ILE A 362 4.80 -5.62 -6.81
C ILE A 362 4.65 -6.94 -6.08
N TYR A 363 3.47 -7.55 -6.19
CA TYR A 363 3.18 -8.78 -5.45
C TYR A 363 2.29 -9.74 -6.22
N GLN A 364 2.56 -11.02 -6.02
CA GLN A 364 1.77 -12.13 -6.52
C GLN A 364 1.01 -12.76 -5.34
N THR A 365 -0.28 -13.04 -5.51
CA THR A 365 -1.05 -13.89 -4.59
C THR A 365 -0.98 -15.33 -5.09
N THR A 366 -0.53 -16.26 -4.24
CA THR A 366 -0.33 -17.66 -4.63
C THR A 366 -1.22 -18.61 -3.88
N GLN A 367 -1.84 -19.53 -4.62
CA GLN A 367 -2.57 -20.65 -4.05
C GLN A 367 -1.69 -21.89 -4.09
N GLY A 368 -1.45 -22.49 -2.91
CA GLY A 368 -0.77 -23.79 -2.80
C GLY A 368 0.74 -23.73 -3.07
N THR A 369 1.45 -22.73 -2.55
CA THR A 369 2.87 -22.54 -2.89
C THR A 369 3.75 -23.76 -2.64
N ALA A 370 4.59 -24.10 -3.63
CA ALA A 370 5.53 -25.20 -3.54
C ALA A 370 6.55 -24.97 -2.43
N SER A 371 6.97 -26.08 -1.83
CA SER A 371 8.07 -26.10 -0.86
C SER A 371 9.24 -26.93 -1.34
N ILE A 372 10.45 -26.46 -1.10
CA ILE A 372 11.70 -27.13 -1.44
C ILE A 372 12.14 -27.95 -0.23
N GLU A 373 12.13 -29.26 -0.36
CA GLU A 373 12.55 -30.18 0.72
C GLU A 373 14.06 -30.41 0.67
N LYS A 374 14.61 -30.59 -0.53
CA LYS A 374 16.05 -30.76 -0.78
C LYS A 374 16.43 -30.05 -2.07
N TYR A 375 17.61 -29.45 -2.09
CA TYR A 375 18.20 -28.84 -3.28
C TYR A 375 19.73 -28.99 -3.23
N THR A 376 20.33 -29.38 -4.35
CA THR A 376 21.78 -29.55 -4.50
C THR A 376 22.23 -28.86 -5.79
N PRO A 377 22.74 -27.61 -5.72
CA PRO A 377 23.01 -26.75 -6.89
C PRO A 377 23.88 -27.41 -7.96
N ASP A 378 24.93 -28.13 -7.56
CA ASP A 378 25.99 -28.63 -8.46
C ASP A 378 25.89 -30.11 -8.79
N ARG A 379 24.76 -30.76 -8.49
CA ARG A 379 24.57 -32.18 -8.81
C ARG A 379 24.37 -32.33 -10.33
N LYS A 380 25.40 -32.80 -11.05
CA LYS A 380 25.28 -33.17 -12.47
C LYS A 380 24.15 -34.17 -12.65
N VAL A 381 23.08 -33.73 -13.29
CA VAL A 381 21.98 -34.61 -13.73
C VAL A 381 22.58 -35.57 -14.76
N SER A 382 22.56 -36.87 -14.45
CA SER A 382 23.15 -37.93 -15.27
C SER A 382 22.10 -38.99 -15.60
N LEU A 383 22.44 -39.95 -16.46
CA LEU A 383 21.58 -41.10 -16.78
C LEU A 383 21.04 -41.85 -15.54
N PHE A 384 21.78 -41.81 -14.42
CA PHE A 384 21.41 -42.45 -13.15
C PHE A 384 20.86 -41.48 -12.09
N ASN A 385 21.02 -40.16 -12.27
CA ASN A 385 20.52 -39.13 -11.36
C ASN A 385 19.67 -38.12 -12.13
N ARG A 386 18.35 -38.30 -12.11
CA ARG A 386 17.41 -37.49 -12.89
C ARG A 386 16.89 -36.25 -12.16
N SER A 387 17.27 -36.02 -10.90
CA SER A 387 16.86 -34.86 -10.10
C SER A 387 17.98 -34.33 -9.19
N ASN A 388 18.03 -33.00 -9.05
CA ASN A 388 18.90 -32.29 -8.09
C ASN A 388 18.10 -31.64 -6.96
N ALA A 389 16.78 -31.82 -6.93
CA ALA A 389 15.90 -31.34 -5.88
C ALA A 389 14.75 -32.32 -5.58
N SER A 390 14.13 -32.16 -4.41
CA SER A 390 12.83 -32.72 -4.08
C SER A 390 11.92 -31.65 -3.50
N VAL A 391 10.64 -31.65 -3.88
CA VAL A 391 9.68 -30.60 -3.56
C VAL A 391 8.38 -31.17 -3.00
N THR A 392 7.69 -30.40 -2.16
CA THR A 392 6.27 -30.58 -1.87
C THR A 392 5.47 -29.68 -2.80
N VAL A 393 4.48 -30.24 -3.51
CA VAL A 393 3.61 -29.50 -4.44
C VAL A 393 2.14 -29.81 -4.16
N PHE A 394 1.26 -28.92 -4.61
CA PHE A 394 -0.19 -29.05 -4.47
C PHE A 394 -0.83 -29.30 -5.83
N SER A 395 -1.94 -30.03 -5.89
CA SER A 395 -2.57 -30.35 -7.18
C SER A 395 -3.29 -29.15 -7.83
N LYS A 396 -3.57 -28.08 -7.07
CA LYS A 396 -4.19 -26.83 -7.56
C LYS A 396 -3.31 -25.61 -7.28
N MET A 397 -2.03 -25.72 -7.66
CA MET A 397 -1.09 -24.59 -7.65
C MET A 397 -1.44 -23.56 -8.72
N ARG A 398 -1.48 -22.28 -8.35
CA ARG A 398 -1.63 -21.17 -9.32
C ARG A 398 -1.34 -19.82 -8.70
N VAL A 399 -0.90 -18.89 -9.54
CA VAL A 399 -0.96 -17.45 -9.25
C VAL A 399 -2.41 -17.00 -9.42
N ARG A 400 -2.98 -16.39 -8.38
CA ARG A 400 -4.38 -15.93 -8.37
C ARG A 400 -4.53 -14.53 -8.92
N LYS A 401 -3.56 -13.66 -8.62
CA LYS A 401 -3.48 -12.28 -9.10
C LYS A 401 -2.05 -11.76 -8.93
N VAL A 402 -1.69 -10.83 -9.80
CA VAL A 402 -0.51 -9.97 -9.65
C VAL A 402 -1.02 -8.55 -9.59
N GLN A 403 -0.52 -7.78 -8.64
CA GLN A 403 -0.87 -6.38 -8.47
C GLN A 403 0.38 -5.57 -8.22
N SER A 404 0.28 -4.27 -8.48
CA SER A 404 1.29 -3.30 -8.08
C SER A 404 0.63 -2.12 -7.38
N MET A 405 1.36 -1.53 -6.45
CA MET A 405 0.98 -0.28 -5.79
C MET A 405 2.15 0.69 -5.82
N ARG A 406 1.83 1.96 -6.05
CA ARG A 406 2.82 3.05 -6.00
C ARG A 406 3.10 3.39 -4.54
N VAL A 407 4.37 3.60 -4.20
CA VAL A 407 4.74 4.25 -2.94
C VAL A 407 4.54 5.75 -3.12
N HIS A 408 3.65 6.30 -2.31
CA HIS A 408 3.43 7.74 -2.27
C HIS A 408 4.52 8.38 -1.41
N VAL A 409 5.04 9.51 -1.87
CA VAL A 409 6.04 10.31 -1.18
C VAL A 409 5.51 11.74 -1.17
N THR A 410 5.49 12.39 -0.01
CA THR A 410 5.20 13.81 0.10
C THR A 410 6.41 14.57 -0.45
N ASN A 411 6.27 15.14 -1.63
CA ASN A 411 7.18 16.19 -2.11
C ASN A 411 6.62 17.55 -1.66
N GLN A 412 7.50 18.48 -1.27
CA GLN A 412 7.13 19.87 -0.94
C GLN A 412 6.42 20.58 -2.10
#